data_AF-A0A852FMV9-F1
#
_entry.id   AF-A0A852FMV9-F1
#
_cell.length_a   1.000
_cell.length_b   1.000
_cell.length_c   1.000
_cell.angle_alpha   90.00
_cell.angle_beta   90.00
_cell.angle_gamma   90.00
#
_symmetry.space_group_name_H-M   'P 1'
#
loop_
_entity.id
_entity.type
_entity.pdbx_description
1 polymer ?
#
loop_
_entity_poly.entity_id
_entity_poly.type
_entity_poly.pdbx_seq_one_letter_code
_entity_poly.pdbx_strand_id
1 'polypeptide(L)'
;PVLVSTLYKRPLKWIFLLLLVFSLITMWYITFSSRAGLENMNPLYFYQDEPVYRQPRPFTLRERPSCADLRPFLVILVASSPRDVKARQAIRITWGSRDSWWGQHILTLFLLGQDTQREDRAAALAVEDESILYGDIIRQDFVDTYDNLTLKTIMAFQWFSEFCSSARFFMKTDVDVFINTPNLVKFLLQLNSSENVFTGYPLIDNFAYRGFDRKRYISYQEYPFKLYPPYCSGLGYILDGKLALRTYELMGHVKPLKFEDVYVGICLNILKVNITIPEDAEQFFLYKISFDVCKYRQLIAVHGLTSSELVQYWQDLSSNSSKTC
;
A
#
# COMPACT_ATOMS: atom_id res chain seq x y z
N PRO A 1 -14.04 -0.23 -74.72
CA PRO A 1 -13.39 0.31 -73.51
C PRO A 1 -14.26 1.40 -72.86
N VAL A 2 -14.22 1.50 -71.52
CA VAL A 2 -14.90 2.52 -70.70
C VAL A 2 -16.40 2.27 -70.44
N LEU A 3 -16.74 1.48 -69.42
CA LEU A 3 -17.84 1.80 -68.47
C LEU A 3 -17.92 0.86 -67.23
N VAL A 4 -16.81 0.60 -66.52
CA VAL A 4 -16.87 -0.18 -65.24
C VAL A 4 -16.37 0.63 -64.03
N SER A 5 -15.89 1.87 -64.22
CA SER A 5 -15.17 2.59 -63.16
C SER A 5 -16.03 3.49 -62.25
N THR A 6 -17.34 3.59 -62.45
CA THR A 6 -18.20 4.57 -61.76
C THR A 6 -19.07 4.00 -60.65
N LEU A 7 -19.40 2.70 -60.65
CA LEU A 7 -20.30 2.10 -59.65
C LEU A 7 -19.61 1.66 -58.35
N TYR A 8 -18.31 1.33 -58.38
CA TYR A 8 -17.56 0.91 -57.19
C TYR A 8 -16.97 2.07 -56.37
N LYS A 9 -16.93 3.29 -56.93
CA LYS A 9 -16.32 4.47 -56.28
C LYS A 9 -17.22 5.14 -55.24
N ARG A 10 -18.54 5.00 -55.35
CA ARG A 10 -19.50 5.60 -54.39
C ARG A 10 -19.45 4.95 -52.99
N PRO A 11 -19.51 3.62 -52.83
CA PRO A 11 -19.44 3.01 -51.49
C PRO A 11 -18.07 3.22 -50.83
N LEU A 12 -16.99 3.22 -51.63
CA LEU A 12 -15.63 3.44 -51.12
C LEU A 12 -15.43 4.84 -50.52
N LYS A 13 -16.05 5.87 -51.11
CA LYS A 13 -16.03 7.25 -50.56
C LYS A 13 -16.74 7.34 -49.21
N TRP A 14 -17.87 6.65 -49.04
CA TRP A 14 -18.61 6.64 -47.77
C TRP A 14 -17.89 5.86 -46.67
N ILE A 15 -17.24 4.74 -47.02
CA ILE A 15 -16.39 3.99 -46.09
C ILE A 15 -15.19 4.84 -45.64
N PHE A 16 -14.52 5.51 -46.58
CA PHE A 16 -13.41 6.39 -46.24
C PHE A 16 -13.86 7.57 -45.36
N LEU A 17 -15.01 8.17 -45.65
CA LEU A 17 -15.58 9.23 -44.83
C LEU A 17 -15.91 8.73 -43.41
N LEU A 18 -16.50 7.53 -43.28
CA LEU A 18 -16.79 6.91 -41.99
C LEU A 18 -15.51 6.62 -41.18
N LEU A 19 -14.48 6.09 -41.82
CA LEU A 19 -13.18 5.84 -41.17
C LEU A 19 -12.50 7.15 -40.75
N LEU A 20 -12.61 8.20 -41.57
CA LEU A 20 -12.02 9.51 -41.27
C LEU A 20 -12.79 10.20 -40.13
N VAL A 21 -14.11 10.13 -40.12
CA VAL A 21 -14.95 10.61 -39.00
C VAL A 21 -14.66 9.82 -37.73
N PHE A 22 -14.58 8.49 -37.80
CA PHE A 22 -14.21 7.66 -36.65
C PHE A 22 -12.81 8.02 -36.13
N SER A 23 -11.84 8.21 -37.02
CA SER A 23 -10.49 8.64 -36.66
C SER A 23 -10.45 10.05 -36.04
N LEU A 24 -11.28 10.99 -36.51
CA LEU A 24 -11.39 12.31 -35.92
C LEU A 24 -12.08 12.27 -34.55
N ILE A 25 -13.12 11.44 -34.39
CA ILE A 25 -13.80 11.22 -33.10
C ILE A 25 -12.84 10.58 -32.10
N THR A 26 -12.07 9.57 -32.51
CA THR A 26 -11.08 8.94 -31.62
C THR A 26 -9.95 9.90 -31.28
N MET A 27 -9.42 10.66 -32.25
CA MET A 27 -8.43 11.71 -31.99
C MET A 27 -8.96 12.80 -31.05
N TRP A 28 -10.19 13.26 -31.27
CA TRP A 28 -10.85 14.23 -30.40
C TRP A 28 -11.11 13.66 -29.00
N TYR A 29 -11.57 12.43 -28.88
CA TYR A 29 -11.77 11.75 -27.59
C TYR A 29 -10.46 11.57 -26.84
N ILE A 30 -9.38 11.17 -27.52
CA ILE A 30 -8.03 11.02 -26.94
C ILE A 30 -7.50 12.39 -26.48
N THR A 31 -7.64 13.44 -27.29
CA THR A 31 -7.14 14.80 -26.95
C THR A 31 -8.00 15.53 -25.91
N PHE A 32 -9.31 15.31 -25.91
CA PHE A 32 -10.22 15.86 -24.89
C PHE A 32 -10.02 15.15 -23.55
N SER A 33 -9.89 13.82 -23.57
CA SER A 33 -9.59 13.02 -22.37
C SER A 33 -8.23 13.38 -21.75
N SER A 34 -7.21 13.69 -22.57
CA SER A 34 -5.90 14.12 -22.09
C SER A 34 -5.89 15.54 -21.51
N ARG A 35 -6.85 16.39 -21.88
CA ARG A 35 -7.03 17.75 -21.35
C ARG A 35 -7.97 17.85 -20.15
N ALA A 36 -8.66 16.78 -19.76
CA ALA A 36 -9.72 16.84 -18.76
C ALA A 36 -9.22 16.94 -17.29
N GLY A 37 -7.95 16.66 -17.02
CA GLY A 37 -7.38 16.77 -15.66
C GLY A 37 -6.77 18.15 -15.37
N LEU A 38 -6.94 18.64 -14.15
CA LEU A 38 -6.25 19.84 -13.66
C LEU A 38 -4.73 19.57 -13.56
N GLU A 39 -3.91 20.50 -14.05
CA GLU A 39 -2.43 20.32 -14.10
C GLU A 39 -1.76 20.57 -12.74
N ASN A 40 -2.21 21.58 -12.01
CA ASN A 40 -1.68 21.90 -10.68
C ASN A 40 -2.59 21.29 -9.62
N MET A 41 -2.03 20.36 -8.83
CA MET A 41 -2.73 19.80 -7.68
C MET A 41 -2.84 20.87 -6.58
N ASN A 42 -4.07 21.07 -6.07
CA ASN A 42 -4.27 21.81 -4.82
C ASN A 42 -4.19 20.81 -3.65
N PRO A 43 -3.18 20.91 -2.76
CA PRO A 43 -3.02 20.01 -1.62
C PRO A 43 -4.25 19.95 -0.72
N LEU A 44 -4.97 21.06 -0.58
CA LEU A 44 -6.15 21.19 0.29
C LEU A 44 -7.46 20.78 -0.40
N TYR A 45 -7.44 20.30 -1.65
CA TYR A 45 -8.67 19.92 -2.36
C TYR A 45 -9.51 18.87 -1.62
N PHE A 46 -8.85 17.94 -0.92
CA PHE A 46 -9.49 16.87 -0.16
C PHE A 46 -9.71 17.22 1.31
N TYR A 47 -9.21 18.38 1.75
CA TYR A 47 -9.33 18.84 3.13
C TYR A 47 -10.75 19.38 3.39
N GLN A 48 -11.27 19.07 4.58
CA GLN A 48 -12.56 19.51 5.08
C GLN A 48 -12.34 20.17 6.45
N ASP A 49 -12.86 21.38 6.62
CA ASP A 49 -12.74 22.11 7.89
C ASP A 49 -13.38 21.32 9.04
N GLU A 50 -14.55 20.75 8.78
CA GLU A 50 -15.20 19.80 9.69
C GLU A 50 -14.61 18.40 9.51
N PRO A 51 -14.46 17.62 10.59
CA PRO A 51 -14.00 16.26 10.49
C PRO A 51 -14.98 15.43 9.63
N VAL A 52 -14.43 14.68 8.68
CA VAL A 52 -15.16 13.72 7.85
C VAL A 52 -15.85 12.76 8.80
N TYR A 53 -17.20 12.76 8.78
CA TYR A 53 -17.96 11.85 9.62
C TYR A 53 -17.60 10.40 9.29
N ARG A 54 -16.94 9.73 10.23
CA ARG A 54 -16.64 8.30 10.18
C ARG A 54 -17.64 7.60 11.07
N GLN A 55 -18.37 6.65 10.52
CA GLN A 55 -19.11 5.75 11.39
C GLN A 55 -18.13 5.05 12.33
N PRO A 56 -18.42 5.00 13.65
CA PRO A 56 -17.56 4.33 14.60
C PRO A 56 -17.49 2.85 14.22
N ARG A 57 -16.28 2.33 14.05
CA ARG A 57 -16.03 0.93 13.74
C ARG A 57 -15.28 0.29 14.88
N PRO A 58 -15.94 -0.51 15.73
CA PRO A 58 -15.28 -1.12 16.86
C PRO A 58 -14.23 -2.14 16.39
N PHE A 59 -13.16 -2.26 17.17
CA PHE A 59 -12.26 -3.40 17.08
C PHE A 59 -12.98 -4.64 17.61
N THR A 60 -13.18 -5.63 16.74
CA THR A 60 -13.88 -6.89 17.04
C THR A 60 -12.93 -7.98 17.52
N LEU A 61 -11.65 -7.90 17.14
CA LEU A 61 -10.55 -8.67 17.71
C LEU A 61 -9.40 -7.74 18.00
N ARG A 62 -8.71 -8.00 19.11
CA ARG A 62 -7.52 -7.27 19.55
C ARG A 62 -6.39 -8.24 19.79
N GLU A 63 -5.18 -7.72 19.60
CA GLU A 63 -3.94 -8.36 19.93
C GLU A 63 -3.83 -8.66 21.43
N ARG A 64 -3.07 -9.70 21.79
CA ARG A 64 -2.73 -10.01 23.18
C ARG A 64 -1.49 -9.26 23.67
N PRO A 65 -0.40 -9.11 22.87
CA PRO A 65 0.75 -8.34 23.30
C PRO A 65 0.38 -6.85 23.43
N SER A 66 0.50 -6.31 24.64
CA SER A 66 0.28 -4.90 24.91
C SER A 66 1.47 -4.08 24.42
N CYS A 67 1.25 -3.22 23.40
CA CYS A 67 2.31 -2.34 22.90
C CYS A 67 2.80 -1.36 23.99
N ALA A 68 1.92 -0.94 24.91
CA ALA A 68 2.29 -0.06 26.02
C ALA A 68 3.35 -0.67 26.96
N ASP A 69 3.31 -2.00 27.13
CA ASP A 69 4.26 -2.74 27.96
C ASP A 69 5.57 -3.03 27.21
N LEU A 70 5.47 -3.39 25.92
CA LEU A 70 6.64 -3.72 25.09
C LEU A 70 7.44 -2.49 24.65
N ARG A 71 6.77 -1.35 24.43
CA ARG A 71 7.34 -0.11 23.86
C ARG A 71 8.29 -0.39 22.68
N PRO A 72 7.79 -1.05 21.62
CA PRO A 72 8.64 -1.49 20.52
C PRO A 72 9.28 -0.31 19.80
N PHE A 73 10.50 -0.51 19.31
CA PHE A 73 11.16 0.44 18.43
C PHE A 73 10.40 0.57 17.10
N LEU A 74 9.93 -0.55 16.57
CA LEU A 74 9.20 -0.63 15.31
C LEU A 74 7.94 -1.48 15.49
N VAL A 75 6.80 -0.98 15.05
CA VAL A 75 5.61 -1.79 14.84
C VAL A 75 5.35 -1.96 13.35
N ILE A 76 5.19 -3.21 12.91
CA ILE A 76 4.90 -3.60 11.54
C ILE A 76 3.45 -4.08 11.49
N LEU A 77 2.59 -3.31 10.84
CA LEU A 77 1.19 -3.62 10.64
C LEU A 77 0.98 -4.16 9.23
N VAL A 78 0.70 -5.45 9.14
CA VAL A 78 0.57 -6.18 7.89
C VAL A 78 -0.90 -6.24 7.49
N ALA A 79 -1.25 -5.59 6.38
CA ALA A 79 -2.59 -5.66 5.81
C ALA A 79 -2.82 -7.06 5.21
N SER A 80 -3.82 -7.78 5.75
CA SER A 80 -4.12 -9.16 5.38
C SER A 80 -5.64 -9.38 5.26
N SER A 81 -6.09 -10.30 4.42
CA SER A 81 -7.49 -10.74 4.37
C SER A 81 -7.74 -11.89 5.35
N PRO A 82 -8.95 -12.07 5.91
CA PRO A 82 -9.33 -13.27 6.69
C PRO A 82 -8.82 -14.60 6.10
N ARG A 83 -8.85 -14.72 4.76
CA ARG A 83 -8.47 -15.95 4.02
C ARG A 83 -6.97 -16.16 3.86
N ASP A 84 -6.14 -15.14 4.12
CA ASP A 84 -4.68 -15.18 3.92
C ASP A 84 -3.93 -15.90 5.06
N VAL A 85 -4.54 -16.94 5.65
CA VAL A 85 -3.98 -17.71 6.78
C VAL A 85 -2.57 -18.22 6.45
N LYS A 86 -2.37 -18.75 5.22
CA LYS A 86 -1.07 -19.25 4.75
C LYS A 86 -0.02 -18.15 4.65
N ALA A 87 -0.41 -16.94 4.24
CA ALA A 87 0.51 -15.82 4.09
C ALA A 87 0.92 -15.26 5.46
N ARG A 88 -0.04 -15.11 6.39
CA ARG A 88 0.27 -14.76 7.78
C ARG A 88 1.21 -15.79 8.42
N GLN A 89 0.92 -17.08 8.23
CA GLN A 89 1.77 -18.14 8.76
C GLN A 89 3.18 -18.11 8.16
N ALA A 90 3.32 -17.85 6.86
CA ALA A 90 4.63 -17.68 6.23
C ALA A 90 5.41 -16.53 6.86
N ILE A 91 4.78 -15.38 7.11
CA ILE A 91 5.43 -14.23 7.77
C ILE A 91 5.87 -14.60 9.19
N ARG A 92 5.01 -15.26 9.98
CA ARG A 92 5.33 -15.70 11.36
C ARG A 92 6.55 -16.61 11.44
N ILE A 93 6.78 -17.46 10.43
CA ILE A 93 7.93 -18.39 10.41
C ILE A 93 9.13 -17.86 9.61
N THR A 94 9.04 -16.64 9.06
CA THR A 94 10.11 -16.02 8.28
C THR A 94 10.55 -14.69 8.87
N TRP A 95 10.39 -13.58 8.14
CA TRP A 95 10.92 -12.28 8.52
C TRP A 95 10.23 -11.64 9.72
N GLY A 96 8.99 -12.06 10.03
CA GLY A 96 8.24 -11.65 11.21
C GLY A 96 8.46 -12.54 12.43
N SER A 97 9.35 -13.54 12.35
CA SER A 97 9.53 -14.55 13.41
C SER A 97 10.28 -14.05 14.65
N ARG A 98 11.13 -13.03 14.51
CA ARG A 98 11.93 -12.49 15.62
C ARG A 98 11.37 -11.16 16.09
N ASP A 99 11.32 -10.99 17.40
CA ASP A 99 10.81 -9.82 18.11
C ASP A 99 11.91 -8.81 18.48
N SER A 100 13.18 -9.08 18.16
CA SER A 100 14.29 -8.17 18.44
C SER A 100 15.43 -8.30 17.44
N TRP A 101 15.97 -7.15 17.04
CA TRP A 101 17.21 -7.05 16.26
C TRP A 101 18.04 -5.87 16.76
N TRP A 102 19.35 -6.05 16.96
CA TRP A 102 20.25 -5.00 17.44
C TRP A 102 19.79 -4.35 18.77
N GLY A 103 19.16 -5.13 19.64
CA GLY A 103 18.60 -4.66 20.91
C GLY A 103 17.31 -3.83 20.77
N GLN A 104 16.74 -3.72 19.57
CA GLN A 104 15.49 -3.01 19.31
C GLN A 104 14.32 -4.01 19.21
N HIS A 105 13.28 -3.80 20.02
CA HIS A 105 12.08 -4.63 19.98
C HIS A 105 11.19 -4.30 18.76
N ILE A 106 10.63 -5.33 18.16
CA ILE A 106 9.76 -5.24 16.98
C ILE A 106 8.47 -5.98 17.27
N LEU A 107 7.35 -5.33 16.98
CA LEU A 107 6.02 -5.91 17.10
C LEU A 107 5.42 -6.05 15.70
N THR A 108 5.09 -7.26 15.28
CA THR A 108 4.41 -7.52 13.99
C THR A 108 2.98 -7.97 14.26
N LEU A 109 2.00 -7.29 13.66
CA LEU A 109 0.58 -7.58 13.83
C LEU A 109 -0.14 -7.60 12.48
N PHE A 110 -1.23 -8.36 12.39
CA PHE A 110 -2.04 -8.51 11.17
C PHE A 110 -3.35 -7.74 11.27
N LEU A 111 -3.64 -6.92 10.26
CA LEU A 111 -4.85 -6.10 10.17
C LEU A 111 -5.87 -6.73 9.24
N LEU A 112 -7.04 -7.07 9.77
CA LEU A 112 -8.14 -7.72 9.04
C LEU A 112 -9.41 -6.87 9.09
N GLY A 113 -10.19 -6.91 8.01
CA GLY A 113 -11.61 -6.58 8.03
C GLY A 113 -12.49 -7.83 8.20
N GLN A 114 -13.77 -7.66 7.96
CA GLN A 114 -14.77 -8.73 7.87
C GLN A 114 -14.75 -9.39 6.49
N ASP A 115 -14.90 -10.70 6.42
CA ASP A 115 -15.09 -11.36 5.12
C ASP A 115 -16.45 -10.92 4.51
N THR A 116 -16.41 -10.62 3.21
CA THR A 116 -17.58 -10.36 2.36
C THR A 116 -18.58 -11.51 2.33
N GLN A 117 -18.10 -12.75 2.47
CA GLN A 117 -18.94 -13.95 2.39
C GLN A 117 -19.46 -14.29 3.79
N ARG A 118 -20.48 -13.53 4.22
CA ARG A 118 -21.17 -13.67 5.52
C ARG A 118 -21.66 -15.09 5.86
N GLU A 119 -21.66 -16.01 4.90
CA GLU A 119 -22.09 -17.40 5.08
C GLU A 119 -20.94 -18.39 5.33
N ASP A 120 -19.68 -18.00 5.12
CA ASP A 120 -18.55 -18.88 5.41
C ASP A 120 -18.16 -18.79 6.90
N ARG A 121 -19.00 -19.39 7.74
CA ARG A 121 -18.72 -19.54 9.19
C ARG A 121 -17.38 -20.21 9.45
N ALA A 122 -16.88 -21.04 8.52
CA ALA A 122 -15.60 -21.72 8.69
C ALA A 122 -14.43 -20.72 8.61
N ALA A 123 -14.49 -19.75 7.69
CA ALA A 123 -13.47 -18.70 7.59
C ALA A 123 -13.45 -17.79 8.82
N ALA A 124 -14.63 -17.43 9.36
CA ALA A 124 -14.72 -16.67 10.60
C ALA A 124 -14.08 -17.44 11.76
N LEU A 125 -14.58 -18.67 12.04
CA LEU A 125 -14.06 -19.53 13.12
C LEU A 125 -12.56 -19.74 13.02
N ALA A 126 -12.02 -19.90 11.81
CA ALA A 126 -10.58 -20.03 11.60
C ALA A 126 -9.79 -18.79 12.06
N VAL A 127 -10.32 -17.57 11.87
CA VAL A 127 -9.69 -16.33 12.35
C VAL A 127 -9.76 -16.22 13.87
N GLU A 128 -10.87 -16.62 14.49
CA GLU A 128 -10.98 -16.64 15.95
C GLU A 128 -9.99 -17.65 16.57
N ASP A 129 -9.93 -18.86 16.03
CA ASP A 129 -8.97 -19.89 16.47
C ASP A 129 -7.52 -19.43 16.27
N GLU A 130 -7.22 -18.81 15.14
CA GLU A 130 -5.90 -18.23 14.87
C GLU A 130 -5.56 -17.10 15.84
N SER A 131 -6.52 -16.23 16.16
CA SER A 131 -6.35 -15.16 17.15
C SER A 131 -6.10 -15.72 18.55
N ILE A 132 -6.79 -16.80 18.93
CA ILE A 132 -6.53 -17.51 20.20
C ILE A 132 -5.13 -18.14 20.20
N LEU A 133 -4.69 -18.71 19.08
CA LEU A 133 -3.41 -19.39 18.99
C LEU A 133 -2.24 -18.40 19.04
N TYR A 134 -2.26 -17.37 18.19
CA TYR A 134 -1.13 -16.45 18.01
C TYR A 134 -1.31 -15.11 18.73
N GLY A 135 -2.52 -14.55 18.78
CA GLY A 135 -2.80 -13.29 19.47
C GLY A 135 -2.23 -12.06 18.80
N ASP A 136 -1.91 -12.14 17.51
CA ASP A 136 -1.30 -11.08 16.71
C ASP A 136 -2.25 -10.50 15.65
N ILE A 137 -3.56 -10.75 15.80
CA ILE A 137 -4.61 -10.29 14.88
C ILE A 137 -5.38 -9.13 15.50
N ILE A 138 -5.52 -8.06 14.71
CA ILE A 138 -6.43 -6.95 14.97
C ILE A 138 -7.50 -7.01 13.87
N ARG A 139 -8.79 -6.99 14.26
CA ARG A 139 -9.91 -6.97 13.32
C ARG A 139 -10.84 -5.82 13.62
N GLN A 140 -11.23 -5.05 12.60
CA GLN A 140 -12.21 -3.96 12.73
C GLN A 140 -13.44 -4.21 11.86
N ASP A 141 -14.58 -3.65 12.25
CA ASP A 141 -15.87 -3.85 11.58
C ASP A 141 -16.01 -3.04 10.27
N PHE A 142 -15.34 -3.50 9.21
CA PHE A 142 -15.57 -3.09 7.83
C PHE A 142 -15.35 -4.28 6.89
N VAL A 143 -16.01 -4.27 5.73
CA VAL A 143 -15.88 -5.36 4.75
C VAL A 143 -14.50 -5.31 4.09
N ASP A 144 -13.76 -6.40 4.15
CA ASP A 144 -12.40 -6.52 3.64
C ASP A 144 -12.39 -6.71 2.12
N THR A 145 -12.18 -5.62 1.39
CA THR A 145 -12.08 -5.60 -0.06
C THR A 145 -10.92 -4.71 -0.49
N TYR A 146 -10.47 -4.89 -1.74
CA TYR A 146 -9.43 -4.03 -2.31
C TYR A 146 -9.84 -2.54 -2.31
N ASP A 147 -11.11 -2.23 -2.60
CA ASP A 147 -11.60 -0.84 -2.60
C ASP A 147 -11.69 -0.25 -1.18
N ASN A 148 -11.67 -1.09 -0.14
CA ASN A 148 -11.69 -0.69 1.27
C ASN A 148 -10.29 -0.71 1.91
N LEU A 149 -9.21 -0.85 1.15
CA LEU A 149 -7.85 -0.81 1.69
C LEU A 149 -7.57 0.50 2.45
N THR A 150 -8.09 1.63 1.99
CA THR A 150 -7.97 2.91 2.71
C THR A 150 -8.60 2.87 4.10
N LEU A 151 -9.69 2.11 4.27
CA LEU A 151 -10.28 1.92 5.60
C LEU A 151 -9.38 1.09 6.51
N LYS A 152 -8.73 0.06 5.96
CA LYS A 152 -7.74 -0.75 6.68
C LYS A 152 -6.48 0.06 7.03
N THR A 153 -6.08 0.98 6.17
CA THR A 153 -4.99 1.91 6.47
C THR A 153 -5.39 2.88 7.58
N ILE A 154 -6.59 3.48 7.52
CA ILE A 154 -7.10 4.31 8.63
C ILE A 154 -7.15 3.51 9.94
N MET A 155 -7.56 2.24 9.90
CA MET A 155 -7.51 1.32 11.05
C MET A 155 -6.09 1.16 11.59
N ALA A 156 -5.09 1.02 10.73
CA ALA A 156 -3.67 0.91 11.12
C ALA A 156 -3.22 2.15 11.93
N PHE A 157 -3.51 3.34 11.40
CA PHE A 157 -3.19 4.61 12.04
C PHE A 157 -3.99 4.84 13.33
N GLN A 158 -5.27 4.44 13.34
CA GLN A 158 -6.13 4.51 14.52
C GLN A 158 -5.57 3.65 15.65
N TRP A 159 -5.33 2.36 15.37
CA TRP A 159 -4.83 1.44 16.37
C TRP A 159 -3.46 1.89 16.91
N PHE A 160 -2.58 2.36 16.03
CA PHE A 160 -1.29 2.92 16.45
C PHE A 160 -1.47 4.10 17.41
N SER A 161 -2.36 5.03 17.07
CA SER A 161 -2.60 6.24 17.86
C SER A 161 -3.23 5.93 19.22
N GLU A 162 -4.18 4.99 19.27
CA GLU A 162 -4.89 4.62 20.49
C GLU A 162 -4.09 3.68 21.40
N PHE A 163 -3.31 2.76 20.85
CA PHE A 163 -2.73 1.63 21.61
C PHE A 163 -1.21 1.51 21.55
N CYS A 164 -0.53 2.22 20.63
CA CYS A 164 0.90 2.02 20.38
C CYS A 164 1.69 3.32 20.11
N SER A 165 1.20 4.44 20.62
CA SER A 165 1.76 5.78 20.36
C SER A 165 3.17 6.01 20.90
N SER A 166 3.69 5.12 21.75
CA SER A 166 5.06 5.19 22.27
C SER A 166 6.11 4.57 21.33
N ALA A 167 5.69 3.82 20.30
CA ALA A 167 6.63 3.19 19.38
C ALA A 167 7.32 4.25 18.50
N ARG A 168 8.63 4.07 18.25
CA ARG A 168 9.41 5.07 17.51
C ARG A 168 9.06 5.09 16.02
N PHE A 169 8.85 3.93 15.42
CA PHE A 169 8.50 3.81 14.02
C PHE A 169 7.23 2.99 13.82
N PHE A 170 6.43 3.45 12.87
CA PHE A 170 5.24 2.80 12.35
C PHE A 170 5.53 2.33 10.93
N MET A 171 5.27 1.07 10.62
CA MET A 171 5.31 0.55 9.24
C MET A 171 3.98 -0.10 8.89
N LYS A 172 3.42 0.26 7.72
CA LYS A 172 2.38 -0.53 7.06
C LYS A 172 3.01 -1.31 5.90
N THR A 173 2.58 -2.55 5.70
CA THR A 173 2.98 -3.38 4.55
C THR A 173 1.87 -4.40 4.22
N ASP A 174 2.10 -5.22 3.19
CA ASP A 174 1.17 -6.22 2.69
C ASP A 174 1.75 -7.64 2.86
N VAL A 175 0.90 -8.66 2.77
CA VAL A 175 1.28 -10.06 3.01
C VAL A 175 2.19 -10.68 1.94
N ASP A 176 2.31 -10.07 0.76
CA ASP A 176 3.11 -10.53 -0.37
C ASP A 176 4.47 -9.81 -0.48
N VAL A 177 4.92 -9.22 0.63
CA VAL A 177 6.17 -8.48 0.72
C VAL A 177 7.19 -9.26 1.53
N PHE A 178 8.39 -9.39 0.98
CA PHE A 178 9.57 -9.83 1.71
C PHE A 178 10.19 -8.62 2.41
N ILE A 179 10.49 -8.74 3.71
CA ILE A 179 11.21 -7.72 4.46
C ILE A 179 12.47 -8.35 5.06
N ASN A 180 13.63 -7.78 4.78
CA ASN A 180 14.85 -8.07 5.53
C ASN A 180 14.82 -7.25 6.82
N THR A 181 14.13 -7.75 7.84
CA THR A 181 13.92 -7.06 9.12
C THR A 181 15.22 -6.58 9.80
N PRO A 182 16.33 -7.36 9.80
CA PRO A 182 17.63 -6.88 10.29
C PRO A 182 18.13 -5.61 9.58
N ASN A 183 18.02 -5.58 8.25
CA ASN A 183 18.44 -4.43 7.45
C ASN A 183 17.52 -3.24 7.65
N LEU A 184 16.21 -3.48 7.73
CA LEU A 184 15.23 -2.45 8.04
C LEU A 184 15.56 -1.75 9.37
N VAL A 185 15.81 -2.50 10.44
CA VAL A 185 16.16 -1.91 11.74
C VAL A 185 17.47 -1.12 11.66
N LYS A 186 18.49 -1.67 11.00
CA LYS A 186 19.78 -0.99 10.83
C LYS A 186 19.61 0.34 10.07
N PHE A 187 18.83 0.33 8.99
CA PHE A 187 18.50 1.53 8.22
C PHE A 187 17.77 2.56 9.11
N LEU A 188 16.74 2.16 9.85
CA LEU A 188 15.99 3.06 10.74
C LEU A 188 16.82 3.64 11.89
N LEU A 189 17.82 2.90 12.39
CA LEU A 189 18.77 3.39 13.40
C LEU A 189 19.74 4.44 12.85
N GLN A 190 20.00 4.43 11.54
CA GLN A 190 20.86 5.40 10.86
C GLN A 190 20.12 6.68 10.45
N LEU A 191 18.78 6.65 10.40
CA LEU A 191 17.99 7.84 10.11
C LEU A 191 18.17 8.87 11.22
N ASN A 192 18.60 10.07 10.80
CA ASN A 192 18.78 11.20 11.70
C ASN A 192 17.51 11.47 12.52
N SER A 193 17.71 11.83 13.78
CA SER A 193 16.70 11.94 14.85
C SER A 193 15.55 12.97 14.68
N SER A 194 15.18 13.35 13.45
CA SER A 194 14.08 14.29 13.23
C SER A 194 12.71 13.61 13.28
N GLU A 195 11.73 14.27 13.91
CA GLU A 195 10.36 13.77 14.14
C GLU A 195 9.48 13.81 12.87
N ASN A 196 10.07 13.66 11.67
CA ASN A 196 9.40 13.81 10.38
C ASN A 196 9.88 12.79 9.33
N VAL A 197 10.37 11.64 9.76
CA VAL A 197 10.76 10.57 8.83
C VAL A 197 9.52 9.99 8.16
N PHE A 198 9.52 9.97 6.82
CA PHE A 198 8.60 9.21 5.98
C PHE A 198 9.40 8.56 4.85
N THR A 199 9.42 7.23 4.75
CA THR A 199 10.28 6.54 3.77
C THR A 199 9.67 5.23 3.28
N GLY A 200 10.21 4.70 2.20
CA GLY A 200 9.71 3.56 1.43
C GLY A 200 10.12 3.69 -0.03
N TYR A 201 9.46 2.99 -0.94
CA TYR A 201 9.69 3.17 -2.38
C TYR A 201 8.94 4.42 -2.90
N PRO A 202 9.63 5.52 -3.29
CA PRO A 202 8.97 6.74 -3.70
C PRO A 202 8.34 6.60 -5.10
N LEU A 203 7.13 7.12 -5.26
CA LEU A 203 6.45 7.35 -6.52
C LEU A 203 6.25 8.86 -6.70
N ILE A 204 6.99 9.42 -7.65
CA ILE A 204 7.00 10.84 -7.99
C ILE A 204 6.47 10.98 -9.43
N ASP A 205 5.69 12.03 -9.69
CA ASP A 205 5.08 12.31 -10.99
C ASP A 205 4.25 11.13 -11.56
N ASN A 206 3.64 10.35 -10.66
CA ASN A 206 2.82 9.22 -11.07
C ASN A 206 1.42 9.69 -11.51
N PHE A 207 0.95 9.17 -12.63
CA PHE A 207 -0.34 9.55 -13.21
C PHE A 207 -1.52 8.86 -12.55
N ALA A 208 -2.59 9.62 -12.35
CA ALA A 208 -3.89 9.06 -12.00
C ALA A 208 -4.43 8.26 -13.20
N TYR A 209 -4.38 6.93 -13.12
CA TYR A 209 -4.68 6.07 -14.25
C TYR A 209 -6.19 6.07 -14.59
N ARG A 210 -6.49 6.30 -15.87
CA ARG A 210 -7.85 6.41 -16.43
C ARG A 210 -8.11 5.45 -17.61
N GLY A 211 -7.30 4.39 -17.72
CA GLY A 211 -7.42 3.39 -18.80
C GLY A 211 -8.32 2.20 -18.46
N PHE A 212 -8.19 1.11 -19.22
CA PHE A 212 -9.10 -0.05 -19.11
C PHE A 212 -8.81 -0.99 -17.93
N ASP A 213 -7.63 -0.89 -17.30
CA ASP A 213 -7.33 -1.65 -16.09
C ASP A 213 -8.16 -1.13 -14.90
N ARG A 214 -9.24 -1.85 -14.58
CA ARG A 214 -10.18 -1.50 -13.51
C ARG A 214 -9.54 -1.44 -12.13
N LYS A 215 -8.50 -2.23 -11.86
CA LYS A 215 -7.85 -2.25 -10.54
C LYS A 215 -7.20 -0.90 -10.26
N ARG A 216 -6.50 -0.35 -11.26
CA ARG A 216 -5.77 0.93 -11.18
C ARG A 216 -6.61 2.14 -11.61
N TYR A 217 -7.81 1.93 -12.15
CA TYR A 217 -8.70 3.01 -12.54
C TYR A 217 -9.23 3.78 -11.32
N ILE A 218 -9.14 5.11 -11.38
CA ILE A 218 -9.89 6.05 -10.54
C ILE A 218 -10.59 7.05 -11.46
N SER A 219 -11.71 7.66 -11.07
CA SER A 219 -12.44 8.59 -11.97
C SER A 219 -12.01 10.05 -11.76
N TYR A 220 -12.34 10.95 -12.69
CA TYR A 220 -12.17 12.40 -12.46
C TYR A 220 -13.03 12.95 -11.32
N GLN A 221 -14.17 12.29 -11.02
CA GLN A 221 -15.03 12.67 -9.90
C GLN A 221 -14.38 12.31 -8.55
N GLU A 222 -13.64 11.21 -8.51
CA GLU A 222 -12.93 10.77 -7.32
C GLU A 222 -11.59 11.49 -7.16
N TYR A 223 -10.87 11.72 -8.25
CA TYR A 223 -9.61 12.47 -8.28
C TYR A 223 -9.48 13.32 -9.56
N PRO A 224 -9.60 14.65 -9.49
CA PRO A 224 -9.69 15.51 -10.67
C PRO A 224 -8.33 15.89 -11.28
N PHE A 225 -7.21 15.63 -10.60
CA PHE A 225 -5.88 16.02 -11.06
C PHE A 225 -5.23 14.93 -11.92
N LYS A 226 -4.28 15.33 -12.78
CA LYS A 226 -3.55 14.38 -13.64
C LYS A 226 -2.52 13.56 -12.86
N LEU A 227 -1.84 14.17 -11.91
CA LEU A 227 -0.75 13.59 -11.13
C LEU A 227 -1.15 13.45 -9.67
N TYR A 228 -0.68 12.39 -9.02
CA TYR A 228 -0.71 12.26 -7.57
C TYR A 228 0.38 13.13 -6.92
N PRO A 229 0.20 13.59 -5.66
CA PRO A 229 1.33 14.13 -4.91
C PRO A 229 2.38 13.02 -4.69
N PRO A 230 3.64 13.34 -4.37
CA PRO A 230 4.63 12.33 -4.01
C PRO A 230 4.12 11.44 -2.88
N TYR A 231 4.26 10.12 -3.05
CA TYR A 231 3.85 9.12 -2.06
C TYR A 231 4.79 7.91 -2.09
N CYS A 232 4.72 7.05 -1.08
CA CYS A 232 5.42 5.77 -1.08
C CYS A 232 4.47 4.64 -1.52
N SER A 233 4.95 3.71 -2.34
CA SER A 233 4.17 2.56 -2.81
C SER A 233 3.58 1.72 -1.66
N GLY A 234 2.39 1.14 -1.91
CA GLY A 234 1.75 0.14 -1.06
C GLY A 234 2.59 -1.09 -0.66
N LEU A 235 3.74 -1.36 -1.31
CA LEU A 235 4.75 -2.34 -0.85
C LEU A 235 5.06 -2.17 0.64
N GLY A 236 5.14 -0.93 1.09
CA GLY A 236 5.34 -0.63 2.49
C GLY A 236 6.02 0.70 2.67
N TYR A 237 5.58 1.38 3.71
CA TYR A 237 6.08 2.70 4.06
C TYR A 237 6.23 2.81 5.57
N ILE A 238 7.23 3.59 5.97
CA ILE A 238 7.61 3.79 7.36
C ILE A 238 7.47 5.25 7.70
N LEU A 239 6.84 5.53 8.84
CA LEU A 239 6.73 6.85 9.42
C LEU A 239 7.39 6.86 10.81
N ASP A 240 7.96 7.99 11.18
CA ASP A 240 8.18 8.30 12.60
C ASP A 240 6.85 8.26 13.35
N GLY A 241 6.86 7.75 14.58
CA GLY A 241 5.66 7.57 15.39
C GLY A 241 4.90 8.88 15.61
N LYS A 242 5.58 9.99 15.89
CA LYS A 242 4.93 11.30 16.08
C LYS A 242 4.34 11.84 14.77
N LEU A 243 4.97 11.53 13.64
CA LEU A 243 4.41 11.83 12.33
C LEU A 243 3.15 10.99 12.06
N ALA A 244 3.15 9.71 12.43
CA ALA A 244 1.98 8.85 12.28
C ALA A 244 0.78 9.38 13.09
N LEU A 245 0.99 9.86 14.32
CA LEU A 245 -0.07 10.48 15.15
C LEU A 245 -0.69 11.71 14.47
N ARG A 246 0.14 12.67 14.03
CA ARG A 246 -0.33 13.86 13.31
C ARG A 246 -1.01 13.51 11.99
N THR A 247 -0.54 12.47 11.32
CA THR A 247 -1.17 11.98 10.09
C THR A 247 -2.56 11.43 10.39
N TYR A 248 -2.72 10.65 11.47
CA TYR A 248 -4.02 10.11 11.87
C TYR A 248 -5.04 11.22 12.19
N GLU A 249 -4.62 12.25 12.94
CA GLU A 249 -5.44 13.43 13.22
C GLU A 249 -5.90 14.09 11.92
N LEU A 250 -4.95 14.35 11.00
CA LEU A 250 -5.26 14.97 9.71
C LEU A 250 -6.17 14.09 8.83
N MET A 251 -6.01 12.77 8.85
CA MET A 251 -6.91 11.88 8.10
C MET A 251 -8.37 12.12 8.49
N GLY A 252 -8.65 12.56 9.72
CA GLY A 252 -9.98 12.98 10.18
C GLY A 252 -10.60 14.09 9.34
N HIS A 253 -9.79 14.92 8.69
CA HIS A 253 -10.19 16.06 7.86
C HIS A 253 -10.00 15.82 6.36
N VAL A 254 -9.44 14.67 5.94
CA VAL A 254 -9.16 14.39 4.53
C VAL A 254 -10.11 13.32 4.02
N LYS A 255 -10.88 13.64 2.98
CA LYS A 255 -11.80 12.67 2.34
C LYS A 255 -11.01 11.45 1.84
N PRO A 256 -11.36 10.22 2.28
CA PRO A 256 -10.72 9.00 1.79
C PRO A 256 -10.93 8.80 0.28
N LEU A 257 -9.91 8.24 -0.38
CA LEU A 257 -9.97 7.78 -1.77
C LEU A 257 -9.60 6.29 -1.86
N LYS A 258 -9.82 5.66 -3.00
CA LYS A 258 -9.61 4.21 -3.18
C LYS A 258 -8.16 3.73 -2.93
N PHE A 259 -7.17 4.51 -3.34
CA PHE A 259 -5.74 4.16 -3.20
C PHE A 259 -5.21 4.70 -1.87
N GLU A 260 -4.85 3.78 -0.98
CA GLU A 260 -4.49 4.08 0.40
C GLU A 260 -3.13 4.77 0.52
N ASP A 261 -2.21 4.43 -0.36
CA ASP A 261 -0.84 4.91 -0.43
C ASP A 261 -0.82 6.35 -0.96
N VAL A 262 -1.62 6.62 -1.99
CA VAL A 262 -1.93 7.98 -2.45
C VAL A 262 -2.65 8.77 -1.36
N TYR A 263 -3.61 8.18 -0.64
CA TYR A 263 -4.31 8.87 0.45
C TYR A 263 -3.36 9.31 1.57
N VAL A 264 -2.44 8.44 1.99
CA VAL A 264 -1.37 8.78 2.94
C VAL A 264 -0.46 9.87 2.36
N GLY A 265 -0.09 9.77 1.07
CA GLY A 265 0.69 10.79 0.38
C GLY A 265 0.03 12.17 0.37
N ILE A 266 -1.29 12.24 0.15
CA ILE A 266 -2.06 13.50 0.23
C ILE A 266 -1.98 14.07 1.65
N CYS A 267 -2.20 13.24 2.68
CA CYS A 267 -2.12 13.70 4.07
C CYS A 267 -0.73 14.26 4.39
N LEU A 268 0.33 13.54 4.02
CA LEU A 268 1.71 13.97 4.27
C LEU A 268 2.10 15.21 3.46
N ASN A 269 1.56 15.37 2.25
CA ASN A 269 1.75 16.57 1.44
C ASN A 269 1.10 17.80 2.10
N ILE A 270 -0.09 17.68 2.68
CA ILE A 270 -0.72 18.74 3.46
C ILE A 270 0.12 19.08 4.70
N LEU A 271 0.70 18.08 5.37
CA LEU A 271 1.64 18.27 6.49
C LEU A 271 3.01 18.83 6.05
N LYS A 272 3.25 19.02 4.75
CA LYS A 272 4.52 19.49 4.16
C LYS A 272 5.71 18.59 4.52
N VAL A 273 5.46 17.29 4.59
CA VAL A 273 6.49 16.28 4.86
C VAL A 273 6.98 15.70 3.54
N ASN A 274 8.28 15.73 3.33
CA ASN A 274 8.92 15.15 2.15
C ASN A 274 9.28 13.68 2.41
N ILE A 275 9.31 12.90 1.34
CA ILE A 275 9.82 11.53 1.40
C ILE A 275 11.32 11.58 1.68
N THR A 276 11.74 10.89 2.73
CA THR A 276 13.14 10.57 3.01
C THR A 276 13.56 9.46 2.07
N ILE A 277 14.25 9.81 0.99
CA ILE A 277 14.73 8.86 0.00
C ILE A 277 15.98 8.18 0.57
N PRO A 278 16.03 6.83 0.65
CA PRO A 278 17.26 6.13 1.01
C PRO A 278 18.40 6.51 0.06
N GLU A 279 19.61 6.73 0.58
CA GLU A 279 20.77 7.07 -0.24
C GLU A 279 21.07 5.98 -1.29
N ASP A 280 20.78 4.72 -0.93
CA ASP A 280 20.87 3.57 -1.81
C ASP A 280 19.49 3.22 -2.40
N ALA A 281 19.35 3.46 -3.71
CA ALA A 281 18.12 3.18 -4.45
C ALA A 281 17.80 1.66 -4.56
N GLU A 282 18.74 0.78 -4.22
CA GLU A 282 18.58 -0.68 -4.29
C GLU A 282 18.09 -1.31 -2.97
N GLN A 283 17.47 -0.54 -2.08
CA GLN A 283 16.92 -1.05 -0.82
C GLN A 283 15.46 -1.52 -0.93
N PHE A 284 14.65 -0.85 -1.74
CA PHE A 284 13.24 -1.17 -1.89
C PHE A 284 12.94 -1.53 -3.34
N PHE A 285 12.36 -2.71 -3.58
CA PHE A 285 12.02 -3.18 -4.92
C PHE A 285 10.50 -3.29 -5.09
N LEU A 286 9.93 -2.37 -5.88
CA LEU A 286 8.50 -2.31 -6.19
C LEU A 286 7.96 -3.58 -6.87
N TYR A 287 8.82 -4.34 -7.52
CA TYR A 287 8.47 -5.57 -8.22
C TYR A 287 9.38 -6.70 -7.81
N LYS A 288 8.90 -7.92 -7.99
CA LYS A 288 9.67 -9.13 -7.76
C LYS A 288 10.95 -9.11 -8.61
N ILE A 289 12.05 -9.42 -7.95
CA ILE A 289 13.36 -9.61 -8.58
C ILE A 289 13.77 -11.08 -8.50
N SER A 290 14.65 -11.50 -9.42
CA SER A 290 15.27 -12.83 -9.37
C SER A 290 15.92 -13.06 -8.02
N PHE A 291 15.72 -14.26 -7.45
CA PHE A 291 16.33 -14.61 -6.18
C PHE A 291 17.84 -14.77 -6.33
N ASP A 292 18.57 -13.93 -5.60
CA ASP A 292 20.00 -14.07 -5.36
C ASP A 292 20.28 -13.77 -3.89
N VAL A 293 21.03 -14.66 -3.24
CA VAL A 293 21.33 -14.58 -1.80
C VAL A 293 22.04 -13.27 -1.45
N CYS A 294 22.96 -12.79 -2.29
CA CYS A 294 23.72 -11.58 -1.97
C CYS A 294 22.86 -10.33 -2.12
N LYS A 295 22.03 -10.26 -3.17
CA LYS A 295 21.09 -9.17 -3.35
C LYS A 295 20.07 -9.10 -2.22
N TYR A 296 19.46 -10.23 -1.85
CA TYR A 296 18.46 -10.28 -0.76
C TYR A 296 19.05 -10.01 0.63
N ARG A 297 20.37 -10.18 0.81
CA ARG A 297 21.08 -9.80 2.04
C ARG A 297 21.34 -8.31 2.18
N GLN A 298 21.34 -7.55 1.09
CA GLN A 298 21.63 -6.11 1.11
C GLN A 298 20.37 -5.26 1.08
N LEU A 299 19.31 -5.73 0.41
CA LEU A 299 18.05 -5.00 0.31
C LEU A 299 17.24 -4.98 1.62
N ILE A 300 16.21 -4.14 1.67
CA ILE A 300 15.24 -4.02 2.76
C ILE A 300 13.93 -4.71 2.39
N ALA A 301 13.34 -4.44 1.22
CA ALA A 301 12.04 -5.00 0.86
C ALA A 301 11.88 -5.33 -0.62
N VAL A 302 11.11 -6.38 -0.91
CA VAL A 302 10.72 -6.80 -2.27
C VAL A 302 9.25 -7.17 -2.30
N HIS A 303 8.50 -6.64 -3.27
CA HIS A 303 7.08 -6.93 -3.45
C HIS A 303 6.83 -8.14 -4.37
N GLY A 304 5.69 -8.82 -4.17
CA GLY A 304 5.14 -9.80 -5.10
C GLY A 304 5.66 -11.22 -4.91
N LEU A 305 6.02 -11.60 -3.68
CA LEU A 305 6.42 -12.97 -3.34
C LEU A 305 5.21 -13.77 -2.84
N THR A 306 5.13 -15.03 -3.28
CA THR A 306 4.15 -15.97 -2.73
C THR A 306 4.57 -16.45 -1.34
N SER A 307 3.63 -16.98 -0.54
CA SER A 307 3.93 -17.53 0.79
C SER A 307 5.01 -18.62 0.76
N SER A 308 4.99 -19.49 -0.25
CA SER A 308 6.01 -20.54 -0.42
C SER A 308 7.39 -19.96 -0.74
N GLU A 309 7.44 -18.92 -1.57
CA GLU A 309 8.70 -18.26 -1.93
C GLU A 309 9.28 -17.50 -0.74
N LEU A 310 8.45 -16.82 0.06
CA LEU A 310 8.90 -16.19 1.31
C LEU A 310 9.61 -17.21 2.21
N VAL A 311 8.98 -18.37 2.44
CA VAL A 311 9.55 -19.43 3.27
C VAL A 311 10.85 -19.97 2.69
N GLN A 312 10.86 -20.31 1.39
CA GLN A 312 12.04 -20.84 0.73
C GLN A 312 13.20 -19.85 0.75
N TYR A 313 12.97 -18.60 0.34
CA TYR A 313 14.03 -17.60 0.26
C TYR A 313 14.59 -17.26 1.64
N TRP A 314 13.74 -17.20 2.68
CA TRP A 314 14.20 -16.99 4.04
C TRP A 314 15.05 -18.15 4.57
N GLN A 315 14.69 -19.39 4.26
CA GLN A 315 15.49 -20.58 4.59
C GLN A 315 16.84 -20.56 3.88
N ASP A 316 16.87 -20.22 2.59
CA ASP A 316 18.09 -20.15 1.78
C ASP A 316 19.03 -19.03 2.28
N LEU A 317 18.49 -17.89 2.70
CA LEU A 317 19.23 -16.78 3.30
C LEU A 317 19.84 -17.15 4.66
N SER A 318 19.08 -17.89 5.48
CA SER A 318 19.46 -18.31 6.83
C SER A 318 20.48 -19.45 6.82
N SER A 319 20.37 -20.39 5.87
CA SER A 319 21.24 -21.56 5.77
C SER A 319 22.60 -21.27 5.13
N ASN A 320 22.66 -20.39 4.14
CA ASN A 320 23.90 -20.07 3.42
C ASN A 320 24.77 -19.03 4.13
N SER A 321 24.83 -19.00 5.46
CA SER A 321 25.57 -17.97 6.22
C SER A 321 27.06 -17.88 5.86
N SER A 322 27.63 -18.92 5.25
CA SER A 322 29.02 -19.01 4.79
C SER A 322 29.30 -18.37 3.42
N LYS A 323 28.27 -18.07 2.60
CA LYS A 323 28.47 -17.41 1.29
C LYS A 323 28.87 -15.95 1.53
N THR A 324 30.09 -15.58 1.16
CA THR A 324 30.54 -14.18 1.23
C THR A 324 29.87 -13.37 0.12
N CYS A 325 29.19 -12.31 0.56
CA CYS A 325 28.64 -11.21 -0.22
C CYS A 325 29.28 -9.94 0.38
#